data_AF-A0A2U8VPX3-F1
#
_entry.id   AF-A0A2U8VPX3-F1
#
_cell.length_a   1.000
_cell.length_b   1.000
_cell.length_c   1.000
_cell.angle_alpha   90.00
_cell.angle_beta   90.00
_cell.angle_gamma   90.00
#
_symmetry.space_group_name_H-M   'P 1'
#
loop_
_entity.id
_entity.type
_entity.pdbx_description
1 polymer ?
#
loop_
_entity_poly.entity_id
_entity_poly.type
_entity_poly.pdbx_seq_one_letter_code
_entity_poly.pdbx_strand_id
1 'polypeptide(L)'
;MVPQHNRVRGTQEPGPVVADIAAALNAVDWSFAGRKRLSELEAIHPYPAKFIPDIPGTLLDILPIPPDTAVLDPFVGSGTTLVECQRRGILT
;
A
#
# COMPACT_ATOMS: atom_id res chain seq x y z
N MET A 1 -7.92 29.55 9.71
CA MET A 1 -6.67 29.18 10.40
C MET A 1 -6.84 27.76 10.91
N VAL A 2 -6.50 26.77 10.08
CA VAL A 2 -6.69 25.35 10.42
C VAL A 2 -5.51 24.91 11.29
N PRO A 3 -5.74 24.33 12.48
CA PRO A 3 -4.65 23.90 13.35
C PRO A 3 -3.95 22.69 12.75
N GLN A 4 -2.67 22.86 12.40
CA GLN A 4 -1.79 21.76 12.02
C GLN A 4 -1.63 20.83 13.23
N HIS A 5 -2.29 19.67 13.19
CA HIS A 5 -2.04 18.60 14.16
C HIS A 5 -0.67 18.00 13.86
N ASN A 6 0.32 18.43 14.65
CA ASN A 6 1.65 17.83 14.68
C ASN A 6 1.50 16.41 15.26
N ARG A 7 1.38 15.41 14.37
CA ARG A 7 1.35 13.99 14.75
C ARG A 7 2.77 13.62 15.19
N VAL A 8 2.92 13.27 16.46
CA VAL A 8 4.18 12.77 17.04
C VAL A 8 4.67 11.60 16.18
N ARG A 9 5.81 11.78 15.51
CA ARG A 9 6.45 10.79 14.65
C ARG A 9 7.02 9.68 15.53
N GLY A 10 6.29 8.57 15.63
CA GLY A 10 6.88 7.32 16.07
C GLY A 10 7.88 6.88 15.01
N THR A 11 9.15 6.71 15.38
CA THR A 11 10.13 6.01 14.57
C THR A 11 9.67 4.56 14.46
N GLN A 12 8.93 4.23 13.40
CA GLN A 12 8.66 2.84 13.05
C GLN A 12 9.98 2.22 12.61
N GLU A 13 10.36 1.11 13.24
CA GLU A 13 11.47 0.30 12.77
C GLU A 13 11.24 -0.07 11.30
N PRO A 14 12.26 0.00 10.44
CA PRO A 14 12.12 -0.33 9.04
C PRO A 14 11.55 -1.75 8.89
N GLY A 15 10.57 -1.89 8.00
CA GLY A 15 10.03 -3.20 7.64
C GLY A 15 11.13 -4.15 7.15
N PRO A 16 10.90 -5.47 7.20
CA PRO A 16 11.89 -6.46 6.82
C PRO A 16 12.38 -6.20 5.38
N VAL A 17 13.69 -6.02 5.22
CA VAL A 17 14.30 -5.90 3.90
C VAL A 17 14.35 -7.30 3.29
N VAL A 18 13.63 -7.50 2.20
CA VAL A 18 13.76 -8.71 1.40
C VAL A 18 15.15 -8.70 0.74
N ALA A 19 16.01 -9.65 1.11
CA ALA A 19 17.40 -9.71 0.64
C ALA A 19 17.52 -9.93 -0.88
N ASP A 20 16.51 -10.56 -1.50
CA ASP A 20 16.40 -10.74 -2.95
C ASP A 20 14.99 -10.36 -3.44
N ILE A 21 14.85 -9.10 -3.87
CA ILE A 21 13.59 -8.54 -4.37
C ILE A 21 13.10 -9.30 -5.60
N ALA A 22 13.98 -9.69 -6.51
CA ALA A 22 13.61 -10.35 -7.75
C ALA A 22 13.04 -11.74 -7.47
N ALA A 23 13.67 -12.51 -6.59
CA ALA A 23 13.16 -13.80 -6.15
C ALA A 23 11.79 -13.67 -5.46
N ALA A 24 11.61 -12.67 -4.59
CA ALA A 24 10.34 -12.43 -3.93
C ALA A 24 9.22 -12.04 -4.90
N LEU A 25 9.47 -11.13 -5.84
CA LEU A 25 8.49 -10.75 -6.86
C LEU A 25 8.11 -11.93 -7.77
N ASN A 26 9.06 -12.80 -8.11
CA ASN A 26 8.83 -14.01 -8.90
C ASN A 26 8.05 -15.08 -8.14
N ALA A 27 8.10 -15.07 -6.80
CA ALA A 27 7.37 -16.02 -5.97
C ALA A 27 5.89 -15.63 -5.76
N VAL A 28 5.48 -14.41 -6.15
CA VAL A 28 4.09 -13.94 -6.01
C VAL A 28 3.20 -14.56 -7.10
N ASP A 29 2.06 -15.15 -6.68
CA ASP A 29 0.96 -15.47 -7.58
C ASP A 29 0.14 -14.21 -7.90
N TRP A 30 0.50 -13.54 -9.00
CA TRP A 30 -0.17 -12.32 -9.46
C TRP A 30 -1.60 -12.52 -9.97
N SER A 31 -2.09 -13.76 -10.04
CA SER A 31 -3.50 -14.03 -10.36
C SER A 31 -4.42 -13.78 -9.16
N PHE A 32 -3.89 -13.88 -7.93
CA PHE A 32 -4.64 -13.79 -6.68
C PHE A 32 -5.93 -14.63 -6.68
N ALA A 33 -5.91 -15.80 -7.34
CA ALA A 33 -7.10 -16.61 -7.61
C ALA A 33 -7.86 -17.07 -6.35
N GLY A 34 -7.17 -17.15 -5.21
CA GLY A 34 -7.73 -17.52 -3.91
C GLY A 34 -8.16 -16.37 -3.00
N ARG A 35 -8.10 -15.11 -3.46
CA ARG A 35 -8.37 -13.96 -2.57
C ARG A 35 -9.82 -13.96 -2.06
N LYS A 36 -10.01 -13.60 -0.79
CA LYS A 36 -11.34 -13.31 -0.24
C LYS A 36 -11.88 -12.03 -0.87
N ARG A 37 -13.14 -12.03 -1.28
CA ARG A 37 -13.76 -10.94 -2.04
C ARG A 37 -13.97 -9.69 -1.19
N LEU A 38 -13.64 -8.54 -1.81
CA LEU A 38 -13.95 -7.14 -1.46
C LEU A 38 -14.13 -6.87 0.05
N SER A 39 -13.09 -6.31 0.68
CA SER A 39 -13.23 -5.55 1.93
C SER A 39 -14.29 -4.44 1.75
N GLU A 40 -15.02 -4.10 2.81
CA GLU A 40 -16.08 -3.08 2.78
C GLU A 40 -15.62 -1.75 2.15
N LEU A 41 -14.34 -1.41 2.25
CA LEU A 41 -13.73 -0.24 1.61
C LEU A 41 -13.71 -0.30 0.08
N GLU A 42 -13.50 -1.48 -0.50
CA GLU A 42 -13.59 -1.66 -1.95
C GLU A 42 -15.03 -1.54 -2.46
N ALA A 43 -16.04 -1.52 -1.59
CA ALA A 43 -17.44 -1.33 -1.96
C ALA A 43 -17.90 0.14 -1.89
N ILE A 44 -17.15 1.04 -1.24
CA ILE A 44 -17.59 2.43 -0.97
C ILE A 44 -17.78 3.24 -2.26
N HIS A 45 -16.96 3.01 -3.30
CA HIS A 45 -17.16 3.64 -4.59
C HIS A 45 -16.76 2.71 -5.77
N PRO A 46 -17.67 2.45 -6.71
CA PRO A 46 -17.35 1.73 -7.94
C PRO A 46 -16.60 2.67 -8.89
N TYR A 47 -15.27 2.60 -8.89
CA TYR A 47 -14.44 3.15 -9.96
C TYR A 47 -14.23 2.06 -11.02
N PRO A 48 -14.65 2.29 -12.27
CA PRO A 48 -14.43 1.32 -13.34
C PRO A 48 -12.91 1.18 -13.58
N ALA A 49 -12.40 -0.06 -13.48
CA ALA A 49 -10.99 -0.43 -13.64
C ALA A 49 -10.02 -0.13 -12.47
N LYS A 50 -10.45 -0.22 -11.21
CA LYS A 50 -9.51 -0.28 -10.08
C LYS A 50 -8.84 -1.65 -9.96
N PHE A 51 -7.57 -1.68 -9.57
CA PHE A 51 -6.90 -2.92 -9.12
C PHE A 51 -7.36 -3.32 -7.72
N ILE A 52 -7.21 -4.62 -7.42
CA ILE A 52 -7.44 -5.18 -6.08
C ILE A 52 -6.34 -4.71 -5.10
N PRO A 53 -6.65 -4.53 -3.80
CA PRO A 53 -5.68 -4.11 -2.78
C PRO A 53 -4.47 -5.02 -2.64
N ASP A 54 -4.61 -6.31 -2.99
CA ASP A 54 -3.49 -7.27 -2.92
C ASP A 54 -2.34 -6.88 -3.85
N ILE A 55 -2.60 -6.20 -4.98
CA ILE A 55 -1.56 -5.75 -5.90
C ILE A 55 -0.64 -4.70 -5.26
N PRO A 56 -1.11 -3.50 -4.87
CA PRO A 56 -0.27 -2.51 -4.23
C PRO A 56 0.22 -2.99 -2.85
N GLY A 57 -0.60 -3.74 -2.10
CA GLY A 57 -0.22 -4.27 -0.79
C GLY A 57 1.02 -5.18 -0.88
N THR A 58 1.01 -6.12 -1.83
CA THR A 58 2.15 -7.02 -2.06
C THR A 58 3.41 -6.25 -2.47
N LEU A 59 3.28 -5.22 -3.32
CA LEU A 59 4.41 -4.39 -3.69
C LEU A 59 4.97 -3.61 -2.50
N LEU A 60 4.11 -3.03 -1.66
CA LEU A 60 4.53 -2.30 -0.44
C LEU A 60 5.18 -3.22 0.60
N ASP A 61 4.82 -4.51 0.62
CA ASP A 61 5.39 -5.50 1.53
C ASP A 61 6.75 -6.05 1.04
N ILE A 62 6.98 -6.10 -0.29
CA ILE A 62 8.21 -6.65 -0.90
C ILE A 62 9.27 -5.57 -1.11
N LEU A 63 8.87 -4.38 -1.56
CA LEU A 63 9.81 -3.33 -1.91
C LEU A 63 10.30 -2.62 -0.63
N PRO A 64 11.61 -2.40 -0.46
CA PRO A 64 12.12 -1.64 0.67
C PRO A 64 11.67 -0.18 0.55
N ILE A 65 10.97 0.31 1.57
CA ILE A 65 10.55 1.70 1.69
C ILE A 65 11.35 2.32 2.83
N PRO A 66 12.34 3.19 2.55
CA PRO A 66 13.11 3.83 3.59
C PRO A 66 12.22 4.68 4.52
N PRO A 67 12.62 4.86 5.79
CA PRO A 67 11.96 5.80 6.68
C PRO A 67 11.83 7.19 6.04
N ASP A 68 10.78 7.92 6.41
CA ASP A 68 10.47 9.25 5.90
C ASP A 68 10.29 9.35 4.36
N THR A 69 10.03 8.22 3.69
CA THR A 69 9.68 8.17 2.26
C THR A 69 8.17 8.20 2.08
N ALA A 70 7.69 8.93 1.06
CA ALA A 70 6.29 8.98 0.67
C ALA A 70 6.04 8.22 -0.64
N VAL A 71 4.86 7.61 -0.75
CA VAL A 71 4.38 6.91 -1.95
C VAL A 71 3.42 7.82 -2.71
N LEU A 72 3.81 8.19 -3.94
CA LEU A 72 3.00 8.99 -4.85
C LEU A 72 2.28 8.10 -5.87
N ASP A 73 0.96 8.21 -5.93
CA ASP A 73 0.14 7.67 -7.02
C ASP A 73 -0.49 8.84 -7.80
N PRO A 74 0.09 9.25 -8.95
CA PRO A 74 -0.43 10.39 -9.72
C PRO A 74 -1.74 10.08 -10.45
N PHE A 75 -2.17 8.81 -10.46
CA PHE A 75 -3.40 8.33 -11.11
C PHE A 75 -4.31 7.64 -10.10
N VAL A 76 -4.44 8.25 -8.92
CA VAL A 76 -5.06 7.72 -7.69
C VAL A 76 -6.35 6.90 -7.87
N GLY A 77 -7.20 7.17 -8.87
CA GLY A 77 -8.41 6.41 -9.13
C GLY A 77 -9.30 6.30 -7.89
N SER A 78 -9.61 5.08 -7.43
CA SER A 78 -10.34 4.84 -6.17
C SER A 78 -9.51 5.00 -4.89
N GLY A 79 -8.24 5.37 -4.99
CA GLY A 79 -7.33 5.57 -3.85
C GLY A 79 -6.78 4.29 -3.24
N THR A 80 -6.87 3.16 -3.94
CA THR A 80 -6.48 1.85 -3.40
C THR A 80 -5.02 1.83 -2.91
N THR A 81 -4.07 2.41 -3.67
CA THR A 81 -2.67 2.56 -3.25
C THR A 81 -2.53 3.32 -1.93
N LEU A 82 -3.21 4.47 -1.81
CA LEU A 82 -3.10 5.36 -0.66
C LEU A 82 -3.71 4.73 0.59
N VAL A 83 -4.82 4.00 0.45
CA VAL A 83 -5.44 3.25 1.53
C VAL A 83 -4.50 2.15 2.03
N GLU A 84 -3.85 1.41 1.14
CA GLU A 84 -2.89 0.37 1.52
C GLU A 84 -1.62 0.93 2.16
N CYS A 85 -1.17 2.13 1.75
CA CYS A 85 -0.10 2.87 2.43
C CYS A 85 -0.52 3.28 3.84
N GLN A 86 -1.70 3.87 4.00
CA GLN A 86 -2.22 4.32 5.29
C GLN A 86 -2.37 3.16 6.29
N ARG A 87 -2.82 1.98 5.81
CA ARG A 87 -2.91 0.74 6.62
C ARG A 87 -1.55 0.28 7.13
N ARG A 88 -0.47 0.58 6.41
CA ARG A 88 0.93 0.24 6.74
C ARG A 88 1.68 1.38 7.44
N GLY A 89 1.04 2.53 7.66
CA GLY A 89 1.69 3.71 8.25
C GLY A 89 2.70 4.39 7.33
N ILE A 90 2.62 4.17 6.01
CA ILE A 90 3.50 4.77 5.01
C ILE A 90 2.95 6.15 4.62
N LEU A 91 3.85 7.12 4.42
CA LEU A 91 3.48 8.47 3.98
C LEU A 91 2.97 8.45 2.52
N THR A 92 2.00 9.29 2.20
CA THR A 92 1.40 9.43 0.86
C THR A 92 1.35 10.88 0.43
#